data_AF-A0A2T5CAC9-F1
#
_entry.id   AF-A0A2T5CAC9-F1
#
_cell.length_a   1.000
_cell.length_b   1.000
_cell.length_c   1.000
_cell.angle_alpha   90.00
_cell.angle_beta   90.00
_cell.angle_gamma   90.00
#
_symmetry.space_group_name_H-M   'P 1'
#
loop_
_entity.id
_entity.type
_entity.pdbx_description
1 polymer ?
#
loop_
_entity_poly.entity_id
_entity_poly.type
_entity_poly.pdbx_seq_one_letter_code
_entity_poly.pdbx_strand_id
1 'polypeptide(L)' 'MPGMGGYKCLQELSRMDPSVKVVISSGYSANGNADAAQAAGAAGFIGKPYRLKELAATVRGILSEMKTGGEANLY' A
#
# COMPACT_ATOMS: atom_id res chain seq x y z
N MET A 1 -1.20 -13.38 -9.79
CA MET A 1 -2.31 -14.22 -9.31
C MET A 1 -3.22 -14.52 -10.48
N PRO A 2 -3.32 -15.78 -10.95
CA PRO A 2 -4.42 -16.17 -11.82
C PRO A 2 -5.74 -16.10 -11.03
N GLY A 3 -6.82 -15.62 -11.67
CA GLY A 3 -8.16 -15.53 -11.05
C GLY A 3 -8.59 -14.09 -10.70
N MET A 4 -8.29 -13.62 -9.49
CA MET A 4 -8.92 -12.42 -8.90
C MET A 4 -8.34 -11.07 -9.38
N GLY A 5 -7.03 -11.01 -9.69
CA GLY A 5 -6.34 -9.75 -9.95
C GLY A 5 -6.04 -8.92 -8.68
N GLY A 6 -5.01 -8.07 -8.73
CA GLY A 6 -4.58 -7.28 -7.56
C GLY A 6 -5.57 -6.21 -7.13
N TYR A 7 -6.29 -5.61 -8.07
CA TYR A 7 -7.27 -4.55 -7.80
C TYR A 7 -8.49 -5.06 -7.02
N LYS A 8 -9.08 -6.18 -7.45
CA LYS A 8 -10.21 -6.79 -6.73
C LYS A 8 -9.80 -7.30 -5.35
N CYS A 9 -8.57 -7.81 -5.22
CA CYS A 9 -8.01 -8.18 -3.91
C CYS A 9 -7.93 -6.98 -2.96
N LEU A 10 -7.45 -5.81 -3.43
CA LEU A 10 -7.46 -4.57 -2.66
C LEU A 10 -8.88 -4.22 -2.18
N GLN A 11 -9.87 -4.23 -3.08
CA GLN A 11 -11.25 -3.89 -2.72
C GLN A 11 -11.83 -4.82 -1.65
N GLU A 12 -11.60 -6.14 -1.78
CA GLU A 12 -12.08 -7.10 -0.79
C GLU A 12 -11.37 -6.94 0.56
N LEU A 13 -10.06 -6.70 0.57
CA LEU A 13 -9.31 -6.44 1.80
C LEU A 13 -9.80 -5.17 2.51
N SER A 14 -9.99 -4.08 1.78
CA SER A 14 -10.52 -2.82 2.34
C SER A 14 -11.95 -2.96 2.87
N ARG A 15 -12.77 -3.85 2.28
CA ARG A 15 -14.12 -4.13 2.77
C ARG A 15 -14.12 -4.99 4.04
N MET A 16 -13.17 -5.92 4.16
CA MET A 16 -13.04 -6.80 5.32
C MET A 16 -12.48 -6.04 6.53
N ASP A 17 -11.45 -5.23 6.33
CA ASP A 17 -10.80 -4.43 7.37
C ASP A 17 -10.30 -3.10 6.79
N PRO A 18 -11.00 -1.98 7.03
CA PRO A 18 -10.58 -0.67 6.57
C PRO A 18 -9.23 -0.19 7.15
N SER A 19 -8.73 -0.83 8.22
CA SER A 19 -7.44 -0.48 8.82
C SER A 19 -6.24 -1.15 8.13
N VAL A 20 -6.50 -2.15 7.27
CA VAL A 20 -5.44 -2.88 6.57
C VAL A 20 -4.70 -1.98 5.58
N LYS A 21 -3.37 -2.02 5.63
CA LYS A 21 -2.52 -1.22 4.74
C LYS A 21 -2.00 -2.07 3.59
N VAL A 22 -2.47 -1.77 2.38
CA VAL A 22 -2.12 -2.55 1.18
C VAL A 22 -1.06 -1.82 0.36
N VAL A 23 0.05 -2.50 0.07
CA VAL A 23 1.07 -2.03 -0.89
C VAL A 23 0.91 -2.81 -2.19
N ILE A 24 0.65 -2.11 -3.30
CA ILE A 24 0.58 -2.74 -4.62
C ILE A 24 1.97 -2.83 -5.24
N SER A 25 2.27 -4.00 -5.80
CA SER A 25 3.55 -4.33 -6.40
C SER A 25 3.36 -4.77 -7.85
N SER A 26 3.61 -3.86 -8.82
CA SER A 26 3.28 -4.06 -10.25
C SER A 26 4.43 -3.70 -11.19
N GLY A 27 4.64 -4.45 -12.27
CA GLY A 27 5.66 -4.19 -13.30
C GLY A 27 5.04 -4.21 -14.70
N TYR A 28 5.54 -3.30 -15.56
CA TYR A 28 5.11 -2.97 -16.94
C TYR A 28 3.59 -2.75 -17.11
N SER A 29 3.21 -1.51 -17.49
CA SER A 29 1.85 -0.92 -17.44
C SER A 29 1.46 -0.29 -16.09
N ALA A 30 2.42 0.39 -15.44
CA ALA A 30 2.24 1.04 -14.14
C ALA A 30 1.43 2.36 -14.20
N ASN A 31 1.43 3.06 -15.33
CA ASN A 31 0.87 4.43 -15.39
C ASN A 31 -0.65 4.48 -15.24
N GLY A 32 -1.39 3.42 -15.62
CA GLY A 32 -2.86 3.38 -15.43
C GLY A 32 -3.31 2.69 -14.14
N ASN A 33 -2.45 1.86 -13.54
CA ASN A 33 -2.82 1.01 -12.40
C ASN A 33 -2.49 1.64 -11.06
N ALA A 34 -1.51 2.54 -10.98
CA ALA A 34 -1.13 3.20 -9.74
C ALA A 34 -2.23 4.15 -9.24
N ASP A 35 -2.75 5.02 -10.12
CA ASP A 35 -3.79 5.99 -9.78
C ASP A 35 -5.10 5.30 -9.38
N ALA A 36 -5.51 4.26 -10.12
CA ALA A 36 -6.70 3.47 -9.81
C ALA A 36 -6.55 2.71 -8.48
N ALA A 37 -5.37 2.18 -8.18
CA ALA A 37 -5.08 1.51 -6.91
C ALA A 37 -5.09 2.48 -5.73
N GLN A 38 -4.53 3.67 -5.91
CA GLN A 38 -4.53 4.70 -4.88
C GLN A 38 -5.95 5.22 -4.62
N ALA A 39 -6.74 5.46 -5.68
CA ALA A 39 -8.17 5.79 -5.55
C ALA A 39 -8.98 4.69 -4.85
N ALA A 40 -8.55 3.43 -4.96
CA ALA A 40 -9.16 2.28 -4.27
C ALA A 40 -8.62 2.05 -2.85
N GLY A 41 -7.80 2.95 -2.30
CA GLY A 41 -7.36 2.89 -0.90
C GLY A 41 -6.05 2.14 -0.66
N ALA A 42 -5.22 1.92 -1.69
CA ALA A 42 -3.87 1.42 -1.48
C ALA A 42 -3.05 2.39 -0.61
N ALA A 43 -2.37 1.88 0.40
CA ALA A 43 -1.46 2.64 1.26
C ALA A 43 -0.13 2.98 0.56
N GLY A 44 0.19 2.30 -0.54
CA GLY A 44 1.34 2.64 -1.36
C GLY A 44 1.48 1.77 -2.60
N PHE A 45 2.43 2.16 -3.44
CA PHE A 45 2.76 1.48 -4.69
C PHE A 45 4.27 1.29 -4.83
N ILE A 46 4.69 0.14 -5.35
CA ILE A 46 6.08 -0.15 -5.70
C ILE A 46 6.16 -0.79 -7.10
N GLY A 47 6.92 -0.15 -7.98
CA GLY A 47 7.12 -0.60 -9.36
C GLY A 47 8.14 -1.72 -9.44
N LYS A 48 7.82 -2.83 -10.13
CA LYS A 48 8.76 -3.91 -10.42
C LYS A 48 9.58 -3.60 -11.70
N PRO A 49 10.87 -3.97 -11.72
CA PRO A 49 11.62 -4.59 -10.63
C PRO A 49 12.04 -3.55 -9.56
N TYR A 50 12.06 -3.97 -8.30
CA TYR A 50 12.56 -3.17 -7.18
C TYR A 50 13.57 -3.97 -6.35
N ARG A 51 14.42 -3.25 -5.61
CA ARG A 51 15.36 -3.78 -4.64
C ARG A 51 14.70 -3.92 -3.27
N LEU A 52 15.23 -4.82 -2.44
CA LEU A 52 14.72 -5.03 -1.08
C LEU A 52 14.76 -3.76 -0.23
N LYS A 53 15.75 -2.89 -0.43
CA LYS A 53 15.84 -1.59 0.25
C LYS A 53 14.68 -0.66 -0.08
N GLU A 54 14.17 -0.71 -1.31
CA GLU A 54 13.04 0.11 -1.77
C GLU A 54 11.75 -0.40 -1.12
N LEU A 55 11.52 -1.73 -1.14
CA LEU A 55 10.40 -2.34 -0.44
C LEU A 55 10.40 -2.02 1.06
N ALA A 56 11.55 -2.17 1.72
CA ALA A 56 11.68 -1.90 3.14
C ALA A 56 11.45 -0.42 3.48
N ALA A 57 11.88 0.51 2.62
CA ALA A 57 11.61 1.93 2.78
C ALA A 57 10.11 2.24 2.65
N THR A 58 9.44 1.69 1.62
CA THR A 58 7.98 1.86 1.43
C THR A 58 7.19 1.35 2.63
N VAL A 59 7.48 0.13 3.09
CA VAL A 59 6.78 -0.46 4.25
C VAL A 59 7.02 0.36 5.51
N ARG A 60 8.27 0.79 5.77
CA ARG A 60 8.57 1.63 6.93
C ARG A 60 7.86 2.98 6.88
N GLY A 61 7.81 3.64 5.73
CA GLY A 61 7.09 4.92 5.58
C GLY A 61 5.62 4.77 5.98
N ILE A 62 4.96 3.78 5.39
CA ILE A 62 3.54 3.47 5.63
C ILE A 62 3.26 3.12 7.11
N LEU A 63 4.14 2.37 7.76
CA LEU A 63 3.97 2.02 9.17
C LEU A 63 4.33 3.18 10.12
N SER A 64 5.24 4.07 9.73
CA SER A 64 5.67 5.19 10.57
C SER A 64 4.64 6.33 10.60
N GLU A 65 3.85 6.52 9.55
CA GLU A 65 2.70 7.44 9.53
C GLU A 65 1.64 7.09 10.60
N MET A 66 1.66 5.87 11.18
CA MET A 66 0.77 5.48 12.28
C MET A 66 1.15 6.06 13.64
N LYS A 67 2.35 6.63 13.78
CA LYS A 67 2.85 7.09 15.09
C LYS A 67 2.37 8.48 15.51
N THR A 68 1.61 9.20 14.69
CA THR A 68 1.07 10.53 15.04
C THR A 68 -0.31 10.48 15.72
N GLY A 69 -0.53 9.49 16.59
CA GLY A 69 -1.81 9.29 17.31
C GLY A 69 -1.67 8.90 18.78
N GLY A 70 -0.51 9.10 19.40
CA GLY A 70 -0.32 8.72 20.80
C GLY A 70 1.07 9.07 21.32
N GLU A 71 1.24 10.32 21.71
CA GLU A 71 1.97 10.73 22.92
C GLU A 71 1.90 12.25 23.00
N ALA A 72 0.89 12.73 23.75
CA ALA A 72 1.01 14.01 24.42
C ALA A 72 2.16 13.89 25.42
N ASN A 73 3.36 14.31 25.04
CA ASN A 73 4.42 14.56 26.00
C ASN A 73 4.18 15.94 26.61
N LEU A 74 3.42 15.95 27.70
CA LEU A 74 3.58 16.89 28.79
C LEU A 74 4.92 16.55 29.46
N TYR A 75 5.92 17.41 29.31
CA TYR A 75 6.84 17.88 30.35
C TYR A 75 7.60 19.10 29.80
#